data_AF-A0AA40DZ81-F1
#
_entry.id   AF-A0AA40DZ81-F1
#
_cell.length_a   1.000
_cell.length_b   1.000
_cell.length_c   1.000
_cell.angle_alpha   90.00
_cell.angle_beta   90.00
_cell.angle_gamma   90.00
#
_symmetry.space_group_name_H-M   'P 1'
#
loop_
_entity.id
_entity.type
_entity.pdbx_description
1 polymer ?
#
loop_
_entity_poly.entity_id
_entity_poly.type
_entity_poly.pdbx_seq_one_letter_code
_entity_poly.pdbx_strand_id
1 'polypeptide(L)'
;LRLLVDAICINQSDLDERSQQVSIMRNIFQAAKEVIVWIGPESDQSDGPVDMVQSESFSSIGDIQPLDASELNAIFAITNRSFWTRVWVIQEIHLARAFMVGCGTKSIDGLVFDKALGTLIRMDDGSEGSDIGSLTQTRLNFRGPNPACALWFARNIGDSANTLFRWLKVCYNNNFQARNERVYIYSLLGVAVNC
;
A
#
# COMPACT_ATOMS: atom_id res chain seq x y z
N LEU A 1 14.14 20.96 -5.27
CA LEU A 1 13.37 19.80 -4.77
C LEU A 1 13.40 19.86 -3.24
N ARG A 2 12.28 19.66 -2.53
CA ARG A 2 12.26 19.51 -1.06
C ARG A 2 11.91 18.05 -0.78
N LEU A 3 12.80 17.33 -0.10
CA LEU A 3 12.61 15.93 0.29
C LEU A 3 12.38 15.88 1.80
N LEU A 4 11.35 15.17 2.23
CA LEU A 4 11.11 14.88 3.64
C LEU A 4 11.23 13.38 3.84
N VAL A 5 12.10 12.99 4.77
CA VAL A 5 12.24 11.63 5.25
C VAL A 5 12.05 11.70 6.75
N ASP A 6 10.89 11.28 7.24
CA ASP A 6 10.44 11.40 8.64
C ASP A 6 11.49 10.91 9.64
N ALA A 7 12.14 9.77 9.35
CA ALA A 7 13.17 9.18 10.19
C ALA A 7 14.44 10.05 10.32
N ILE A 8 14.68 10.97 9.38
CA ILE A 8 15.86 11.84 9.35
C ILE A 8 15.49 13.26 9.78
N CYS A 9 14.33 13.75 9.37
CA CYS A 9 13.91 15.13 9.59
C CYS A 9 13.28 15.38 10.96
N ILE A 10 12.84 14.32 11.67
CA ILE A 10 12.21 14.42 12.99
C ILE A 10 13.17 13.88 14.04
N ASN A 11 13.39 14.64 15.12
CA ASN A 11 14.12 14.12 16.27
C ASN A 11 13.30 13.02 16.97
N GLN A 12 13.63 11.76 16.70
CA GLN A 12 12.91 10.61 17.24
C GLN A 12 13.03 10.47 18.78
N SER A 13 14.00 11.17 19.39
CA SER A 13 14.22 11.20 20.84
C SER A 13 13.43 12.30 21.55
N ASP A 14 12.89 13.29 20.84
CA ASP A 14 12.09 14.38 21.41
C ASP A 14 10.59 14.06 21.26
N LEU A 15 9.92 13.80 22.38
CA LEU A 15 8.50 13.43 22.39
C LEU A 15 7.57 14.61 22.05
N ASP A 16 7.97 15.83 22.40
CA ASP A 16 7.17 17.04 22.15
C ASP A 16 7.24 17.40 20.67
N GLU A 17 8.45 17.38 20.09
CA GLU A 17 8.64 17.55 18.65
C GLU A 17 7.86 16.48 17.89
N ARG A 18 7.99 15.20 18.25
CA ARG A 18 7.26 14.11 17.59
C ARG A 18 5.76 14.30 17.62
N SER A 19 5.21 14.73 18.75
CA SER A 19 3.77 14.97 18.88
C SER A 19 3.32 16.11 17.98
N GLN A 20 4.09 17.19 17.90
CA GLN A 20 3.86 18.29 16.97
C GLN A 20 3.95 17.82 15.52
N GLN A 21 4.98 17.05 15.15
CA GLN A 21 5.19 16.53 13.81
C GLN A 21 4.04 15.61 13.38
N VAL A 22 3.61 14.70 14.25
CA VAL A 22 2.45 13.83 14.03
C VAL A 22 1.18 14.65 13.73
N SER A 23 0.97 15.77 14.43
CA SER A 23 -0.19 16.63 14.20
C SER A 23 -0.21 17.28 12.80
N ILE A 24 0.96 17.45 12.16
CA ILE A 24 1.09 18.08 10.84
C ILE A 24 1.36 17.08 9.70
N MET A 25 1.60 15.80 9.99
CA MET A 25 1.87 14.76 8.98
C MET A 25 0.77 14.70 7.91
N ARG A 26 -0.50 14.84 8.31
CA ARG A 26 -1.62 14.90 7.37
C ARG A 26 -1.40 15.99 6.31
N ASN A 27 -1.06 17.19 6.76
CA ASN A 27 -0.85 18.34 5.87
C ASN A 27 0.37 18.13 4.97
N ILE A 28 1.42 17.48 5.46
CA ILE A 28 2.62 17.16 4.69
C ILE A 28 2.30 16.20 3.55
N PHE A 29 1.62 15.08 3.81
CA PHE A 29 1.24 14.14 2.76
C PHE A 29 0.28 14.74 1.74
N GLN A 30 -0.68 15.56 2.19
CA GLN A 30 -1.61 16.25 1.29
C GLN A 30 -0.92 17.33 0.43
N ALA A 31 0.10 18.01 0.98
CA ALA A 31 0.83 19.04 0.26
C ALA A 31 1.95 18.47 -0.64
N ALA A 32 2.38 17.24 -0.41
CA ALA A 32 3.43 16.60 -1.18
C ALA A 32 3.03 16.49 -2.66
N LYS A 33 3.99 16.78 -3.55
CA LYS A 33 3.80 16.55 -4.98
C LYS A 33 3.65 15.06 -5.27
N GLU A 34 4.44 14.24 -4.57
CA GLU A 34 4.50 12.80 -4.73
C GLU A 34 5.04 12.19 -3.43
N VAL A 35 4.49 11.04 -3.03
CA VAL A 35 4.95 10.25 -1.88
C VAL A 35 5.66 8.99 -2.39
N ILE A 36 6.87 8.73 -1.91
CA ILE A 36 7.62 7.52 -2.28
C ILE A 36 7.40 6.45 -1.21
N VAL A 37 6.71 5.38 -1.59
CA VAL A 37 6.40 4.21 -0.77
C VAL A 37 7.51 3.18 -0.98
N TRP A 38 8.49 3.17 -0.08
CA TRP A 38 9.61 2.23 -0.17
C TRP A 38 9.31 0.92 0.56
N ILE A 39 9.14 -0.17 -0.19
CA ILE A 39 8.72 -1.47 0.35
C ILE A 39 9.89 -2.44 0.65
N GLY A 40 11.13 -1.94 0.57
CA GLY A 40 12.34 -2.72 0.86
C GLY A 40 13.16 -3.08 -0.38
N PRO A 41 14.25 -3.86 -0.21
CA PRO A 41 15.11 -4.33 -1.30
C PRO A 41 14.41 -5.35 -2.21
N GLU A 42 14.97 -5.62 -3.40
CA GLU A 42 14.40 -6.60 -4.35
C GLU A 42 14.34 -8.02 -3.78
N SER A 43 15.35 -8.44 -3.03
CA SER A 43 15.39 -9.70 -2.27
C SER A 43 15.23 -9.41 -0.78
N ASP A 44 14.02 -9.56 -0.24
CA ASP A 44 13.84 -9.55 1.22
C ASP A 44 14.12 -10.97 1.74
N GLN A 45 15.21 -11.15 2.50
CA GLN A 45 15.55 -12.43 3.13
C GLN A 45 14.71 -12.72 4.40
N SER A 46 13.76 -11.84 4.74
CA SER A 46 12.87 -12.03 5.88
C SER A 46 11.52 -12.57 5.42
N ASP A 47 11.34 -13.87 5.66
CA ASP A 47 10.10 -14.67 5.63
C ASP A 47 9.42 -14.89 4.26
N GLY A 48 10.03 -15.81 3.50
CA GLY A 48 9.40 -16.53 2.38
C GLY A 48 10.17 -16.39 1.06
N PRO A 49 10.13 -17.40 0.16
CA PRO A 49 10.76 -17.32 -1.14
C PRO A 49 9.93 -16.40 -2.03
N VAL A 50 10.12 -15.09 -1.85
CA VAL A 50 9.63 -14.09 -2.79
C VAL A 50 10.85 -13.62 -3.56
N ASP A 51 11.37 -14.52 -4.40
CA ASP A 51 12.16 -14.12 -5.55
C ASP A 51 11.24 -13.25 -6.39
N MET A 52 11.38 -11.94 -6.17
CA MET A 52 10.78 -10.92 -7.00
C MET A 52 11.22 -11.28 -8.41
N VAL A 53 10.27 -11.75 -9.21
CA VAL A 53 10.49 -12.04 -10.62
C VAL A 53 11.34 -10.91 -11.15
N GLN A 54 12.47 -11.26 -11.78
CA GLN A 54 13.36 -10.33 -12.48
C GLN A 54 12.64 -9.74 -13.70
N SER A 55 11.39 -9.30 -13.58
CA SER A 55 10.71 -8.62 -14.65
C SER A 55 11.31 -7.21 -14.69
N GLU A 56 12.01 -6.96 -15.79
CA GLU A 56 12.32 -5.63 -16.29
C GLU A 56 11.02 -4.89 -16.74
N SER A 57 9.84 -5.48 -16.48
CA SER A 57 8.56 -5.16 -17.10
C SER A 57 7.68 -4.18 -16.34
N PHE A 58 8.09 -3.63 -15.19
CA PHE A 58 7.25 -2.65 -14.46
C PHE A 58 6.94 -1.39 -15.28
N SER A 59 7.75 -1.10 -16.30
CA SER A 59 7.53 -0.03 -17.28
C SER A 59 6.33 -0.25 -18.21
N SER A 60 5.83 -1.49 -18.36
CA SER A 60 4.78 -1.85 -19.32
C SER A 60 3.37 -1.95 -18.72
N ILE A 61 3.24 -1.89 -17.38
CA ILE A 61 1.94 -1.98 -16.65
C ILE A 61 1.04 -0.74 -16.97
N GLY A 62 1.51 0.19 -17.81
CA GLY A 62 0.82 1.42 -18.21
C GLY A 62 -0.09 1.34 -19.45
N ASP A 63 0.00 0.29 -20.28
CA ASP A 63 -0.76 0.21 -21.54
C ASP A 63 -1.95 -0.75 -21.47
N ILE A 64 -2.90 -0.57 -22.39
CA ILE A 64 -4.24 -1.19 -22.51
C ILE A 64 -4.21 -2.75 -22.60
N GLN A 65 -3.06 -3.39 -22.38
CA GLN A 65 -2.92 -4.84 -22.41
C GLN A 65 -3.25 -5.47 -21.05
N PRO A 66 -3.92 -6.65 -21.03
CA PRO A 66 -4.08 -7.44 -19.82
C PRO A 66 -2.72 -7.76 -19.21
N LEU A 67 -2.60 -7.66 -17.88
CA LEU A 67 -1.40 -8.09 -17.17
C LEU A 67 -1.14 -9.57 -17.42
N ASP A 68 0.11 -9.91 -17.69
CA ASP A 68 0.49 -11.31 -17.83
C ASP A 68 0.60 -12.01 -16.46
N ALA A 69 0.73 -13.35 -16.49
CA ALA A 69 0.84 -14.14 -15.26
C ALA A 69 2.08 -13.77 -14.42
N SER A 70 3.16 -13.33 -15.05
CA SER A 70 4.40 -12.95 -14.38
C SER A 70 4.26 -11.62 -13.64
N GLU A 71 3.59 -10.65 -14.26
CA GLU A 71 3.26 -9.35 -13.69
C GLU A 71 2.29 -9.49 -12.51
N LEU A 72 1.25 -10.32 -12.65
CA LEU A 72 0.32 -10.63 -11.56
C LEU A 72 1.02 -11.27 -10.36
N ASN A 73 1.92 -12.22 -10.60
CA ASN A 73 2.73 -12.82 -9.53
C ASN A 73 3.63 -11.78 -8.84
N ALA A 74 4.23 -10.85 -9.60
CA ALA A 74 5.05 -9.79 -9.04
C ALA A 74 4.24 -8.82 -8.16
N ILE A 75 3.02 -8.44 -8.58
CA ILE A 75 2.13 -7.60 -7.78
C ILE A 75 1.64 -8.33 -6.54
N PHE A 76 1.31 -9.61 -6.66
CA PHE A 76 0.96 -10.44 -5.51
C PHE A 76 2.12 -10.54 -4.50
N ALA A 77 3.34 -10.76 -4.98
CA ALA A 77 4.55 -10.75 -4.16
C ALA A 77 4.75 -9.41 -3.41
N ILE A 78 4.63 -8.28 -4.12
CA ILE A 78 4.79 -6.94 -3.56
C ILE A 78 3.74 -6.66 -2.48
N THR A 79 2.48 -7.01 -2.71
CA THR A 79 1.36 -6.73 -1.79
C THR A 79 1.39 -7.56 -0.52
N ASN A 80 2.13 -8.67 -0.49
CA ASN A 80 2.31 -9.51 0.69
C ASN A 80 3.52 -9.12 1.57
N ARG A 81 4.26 -8.07 1.21
CA ARG A 81 5.38 -7.59 2.03
C ARG A 81 4.93 -7.01 3.37
N SER A 82 5.77 -7.19 4.39
CA SER A 82 5.53 -6.73 5.76
C SER A 82 5.30 -5.20 5.85
N PHE A 83 5.86 -4.43 4.91
CA PHE A 83 5.64 -2.98 4.78
C PHE A 83 4.16 -2.62 4.87
N TRP A 84 3.29 -3.35 4.16
CA TRP A 84 1.86 -3.05 4.07
C TRP A 84 1.12 -3.25 5.39
N THR A 85 1.67 -4.02 6.32
CA THR A 85 1.06 -4.21 7.64
C THR A 85 1.17 -2.95 8.49
N ARG A 86 2.05 -2.00 8.17
CA ARG A 86 2.22 -0.77 8.96
C ARG A 86 0.99 0.12 8.89
N VAL A 87 0.36 0.41 10.02
CA VAL A 87 -0.82 1.29 10.09
C VAL A 87 -0.56 2.70 9.53
N TRP A 88 0.68 3.21 9.59
CA TRP A 88 1.06 4.52 9.04
C TRP A 88 0.92 4.63 7.52
N VAL A 89 1.03 3.50 6.80
CA VAL A 89 0.91 3.45 5.34
C VAL A 89 -0.47 3.95 4.88
N ILE A 90 -1.47 3.88 5.76
CA ILE A 90 -2.79 4.45 5.52
C ILE A 90 -2.68 5.96 5.25
N GLN A 91 -2.00 6.73 6.10
CA GLN A 91 -1.83 8.17 5.86
C GLN A 91 -0.98 8.44 4.62
N GLU A 92 0.13 7.72 4.48
CA GLU A 92 1.09 7.90 3.39
C GLU A 92 0.43 7.79 2.02
N ILE A 93 -0.48 6.82 1.85
CA ILE A 93 -1.11 6.54 0.55
C ILE A 93 -2.48 7.20 0.41
N HIS A 94 -3.30 7.20 1.46
CA HIS A 94 -4.66 7.76 1.38
C HIS A 94 -4.66 9.28 1.21
N LEU A 95 -3.69 9.98 1.82
CA LEU A 95 -3.61 11.44 1.76
C LEU A 95 -2.76 11.95 0.61
N ALA A 96 -1.99 11.08 -0.04
CA ALA A 96 -1.11 11.46 -1.12
C ALA A 96 -1.89 11.90 -2.36
N ARG A 97 -1.44 13.00 -2.97
CA ARG A 97 -1.95 13.44 -4.28
C ARG A 97 -1.50 12.52 -5.42
N ALA A 98 -0.29 11.99 -5.29
CA ALA A 98 0.31 10.97 -6.14
C ALA A 98 1.32 10.20 -5.29
N PHE A 99 1.53 8.92 -5.61
CA PHE A 99 2.53 8.11 -4.93
C PHE A 99 3.24 7.20 -5.93
N MET A 100 4.42 6.73 -5.55
CA MET A 100 5.22 5.77 -6.30
C MET A 100 5.64 4.65 -5.36
N VAL A 101 5.50 3.39 -5.78
CA VAL A 101 5.95 2.23 -5.02
C VAL A 101 7.35 1.86 -5.48
N GLY A 102 8.35 1.99 -4.61
CA GLY A 102 9.74 1.65 -4.87
C GLY A 102 10.15 0.35 -4.17
N CYS A 103 10.84 -0.54 -4.90
CA CYS A 103 11.32 -1.83 -4.42
C CYS A 103 12.70 -2.12 -4.99
N GLY A 104 13.74 -2.03 -4.16
CA GLY A 104 15.14 -2.04 -4.61
C GLY A 104 15.39 -0.99 -5.69
N THR A 105 15.92 -1.39 -6.84
CA THR A 105 16.21 -0.43 -7.93
C THR A 105 15.02 -0.13 -8.83
N LYS A 106 13.88 -0.80 -8.59
CA LYS A 106 12.69 -0.73 -9.42
C LYS A 106 11.61 0.12 -8.76
N SER A 107 10.73 0.70 -9.58
CA SER A 107 9.58 1.44 -9.09
C SER A 107 8.36 1.29 -9.99
N ILE A 108 7.18 1.56 -9.43
CA ILE A 108 5.88 1.50 -10.09
C ILE A 108 5.13 2.77 -9.76
N ASP A 109 4.59 3.44 -10.78
CA ASP A 109 3.69 4.58 -10.60
C ASP A 109 2.42 4.15 -9.82
N GLY A 110 1.91 5.02 -8.95
CA GLY A 110 0.77 4.70 -8.10
C GLY A 110 -0.50 4.35 -8.87
N LEU A 111 -0.79 5.02 -10.00
CA LEU A 111 -1.98 4.72 -10.82
C LEU A 111 -1.85 3.33 -11.46
N VAL A 112 -0.64 3.01 -11.90
CA VAL A 112 -0.30 1.73 -12.49
C VAL A 112 -0.43 0.61 -11.45
N PHE A 113 0.11 0.82 -10.24
CA PHE A 113 -0.03 -0.09 -9.11
C PHE A 113 -1.52 -0.31 -8.74
N ASP A 114 -2.32 0.75 -8.73
CA ASP A 114 -3.75 0.69 -8.41
C ASP A 114 -4.56 -0.10 -9.43
N LYS A 115 -4.28 0.07 -10.73
CA LYS A 115 -4.91 -0.72 -11.80
C LYS A 115 -4.56 -2.19 -11.68
N ALA A 116 -3.30 -2.49 -11.40
CA ALA A 116 -2.84 -3.86 -11.25
C ALA A 116 -3.49 -4.55 -10.05
N LEU A 117 -3.60 -3.84 -8.92
CA LEU A 117 -4.26 -4.34 -7.72
C LEU A 117 -5.76 -4.57 -7.95
N GLY A 118 -6.45 -3.65 -8.64
CA GLY A 118 -7.85 -3.82 -9.01
C GLY A 118 -8.08 -5.03 -9.93
N THR A 119 -7.13 -5.31 -10.84
CA THR A 119 -7.18 -6.50 -11.72
C THR A 119 -7.00 -7.79 -10.91
N LEU A 120 -5.99 -7.81 -10.02
CA LEU A 120 -5.71 -8.94 -9.15
C LEU A 120 -6.89 -9.29 -8.24
N ILE A 121 -7.58 -8.29 -7.70
CA ILE A 121 -8.77 -8.46 -6.85
C ILE A 121 -9.96 -9.06 -7.64
N ARG A 122 -10.21 -8.59 -8.86
CA ARG A 122 -11.28 -9.13 -9.73
C ARG A 122 -11.03 -10.58 -10.18
N MET A 123 -9.77 -10.99 -10.20
CA MET A 123 -9.43 -12.39 -10.50
C MET A 123 -9.70 -13.31 -9.28
N ASP A 124 -9.56 -12.78 -8.06
CA ASP A 124 -9.81 -13.53 -6.81
C ASP A 124 -11.32 -13.64 -6.49
N ASP A 125 -12.13 -12.65 -6.87
CA ASP A 125 -13.59 -12.65 -6.62
C ASP A 125 -14.40 -13.57 -7.58
N GLY A 126 -13.73 -14.18 -8.56
CA GLY A 126 -14.31 -15.18 -9.48
C GLY A 126 -15.30 -14.59 -10.48
N SER A 127 -15.33 -13.28 -10.68
CA SER A 127 -16.34 -12.58 -11.50
C SER A 127 -15.86 -12.20 -12.90
N GLU A 128 -15.32 -13.14 -13.69
CA GLU A 128 -15.42 -13.09 -15.15
C GLU A 128 -15.33 -14.48 -15.79
N GLY A 129 -16.27 -14.74 -16.71
CA GLY A 129 -16.46 -16.04 -17.37
C GLY A 129 -15.49 -16.27 -18.54
N SER A 130 -15.25 -17.55 -18.80
CA SER A 130 -14.68 -18.16 -20.02
C SER A 130 -13.20 -17.86 -20.37
N ASP A 131 -12.44 -18.94 -20.42
CA ASP A 131 -11.26 -19.19 -21.27
C ASP A 131 -9.85 -18.68 -20.90
N ILE A 132 -9.62 -18.15 -19.68
CA ILE A 132 -8.25 -17.92 -19.13
C ILE A 132 -7.88 -18.98 -18.06
N GLY A 133 -8.62 -20.08 -17.98
CA GLY A 133 -8.41 -21.15 -16.99
C GLY A 133 -7.12 -21.98 -17.16
N SER A 134 -6.30 -21.70 -18.18
CA SER A 134 -5.07 -22.47 -18.48
C SER A 134 -3.78 -21.82 -17.99
N LEU A 135 -3.76 -20.54 -17.59
CA LEU A 135 -2.52 -19.83 -17.23
C LEU A 135 -2.33 -19.59 -15.72
N THR A 136 -3.28 -20.01 -14.89
CA THR A 136 -3.32 -19.70 -13.44
C THR A 136 -3.44 -20.96 -12.58
N GLN A 137 -2.61 -21.98 -12.85
CA GLN A 137 -2.53 -23.16 -11.97
C GLN A 137 -1.97 -22.79 -10.58
N THR A 138 -1.37 -21.61 -10.43
CA THR A 138 -1.18 -20.94 -9.14
C THR A 138 -2.46 -20.19 -8.81
N ARG A 139 -3.36 -20.83 -8.05
CA ARG A 139 -4.48 -20.14 -7.40
C ARG A 139 -3.92 -18.99 -6.56
N LEU A 140 -3.94 -17.76 -7.11
CA LEU A 140 -3.71 -16.52 -6.38
C LEU A 140 -4.91 -16.24 -5.47
N ASN A 141 -5.24 -17.19 -4.60
CA ASN A 141 -6.28 -17.01 -3.62
C ASN A 141 -5.70 -16.09 -2.55
N PHE A 142 -6.29 -14.92 -2.33
CA PHE A 142 -6.05 -14.19 -1.08
C PHE A 142 -6.66 -15.00 0.06
N ARG A 143 -5.93 -16.01 0.56
CA ARG A 143 -6.34 -16.88 1.68
C ARG A 143 -6.26 -16.16 3.03
N GLY A 144 -6.70 -14.91 3.09
CA GLY A 144 -6.66 -14.12 4.32
C GLY A 144 -6.49 -12.62 4.09
N PRO A 145 -6.35 -11.87 5.19
CA PRO A 145 -6.20 -10.42 5.17
C PRO A 145 -4.97 -9.98 4.37
N ASN A 146 -5.18 -9.19 3.32
CA ASN A 146 -4.11 -8.50 2.59
C ASN A 146 -4.23 -6.98 2.83
N PRO A 147 -3.33 -6.38 3.64
CA PRO A 147 -3.41 -4.96 3.99
C PRO A 147 -3.36 -4.02 2.78
N ALA A 148 -2.58 -4.35 1.74
CA ALA A 148 -2.47 -3.52 0.54
C ALA A 148 -3.79 -3.47 -0.24
N CYS A 149 -4.42 -4.62 -0.44
CA CYS A 149 -5.74 -4.73 -1.07
C CYS A 149 -6.80 -3.98 -0.25
N ALA A 150 -6.78 -4.15 1.07
CA ALA A 150 -7.71 -3.48 1.97
C ALA A 150 -7.58 -1.96 1.92
N LEU A 151 -6.35 -1.44 1.85
CA LEU A 151 -6.08 -0.02 1.71
C LEU A 151 -6.57 0.52 0.37
N TRP A 152 -6.36 -0.23 -0.72
CA TRP A 152 -6.87 0.13 -2.04
C TRP A 152 -8.40 0.21 -2.05
N PHE A 153 -9.10 -0.78 -1.49
CA PHE A 153 -10.56 -0.73 -1.32
C PHE A 153 -10.98 0.46 -0.46
N ALA A 154 -10.26 0.70 0.63
CA ALA A 154 -10.58 1.78 1.56
C ALA A 154 -10.52 3.16 0.89
N ARG A 155 -9.52 3.38 0.03
CA ARG A 155 -9.30 4.65 -0.69
C ARG A 155 -10.29 4.85 -1.85
N ASN A 156 -10.73 3.78 -2.51
CA ASN A 156 -11.65 3.88 -3.65
C ASN A 156 -13.12 4.05 -3.27
N ILE A 157 -13.49 3.88 -1.99
CA ILE A 157 -14.83 4.22 -1.50
C ILE A 157 -14.76 5.66 -1.00
N GLY A 158 -15.39 6.58 -1.73
CA GLY A 158 -15.22 8.03 -1.61
C GLY A 158 -15.32 8.63 -0.20
N ASP A 159 -14.85 9.88 -0.10
CA ASP A 159 -14.50 10.54 1.16
C ASP A 159 -15.60 10.65 2.22
N SER A 160 -16.87 10.61 1.81
CA SER A 160 -18.03 10.62 2.71
C SER A 160 -18.08 9.40 3.65
N ALA A 161 -17.28 8.37 3.38
CA ALA A 161 -17.19 7.17 4.20
C ALA A 161 -16.01 7.16 5.20
N ASN A 162 -15.11 8.16 5.19
CA ASN A 162 -13.83 8.18 5.94
C ASN A 162 -14.00 8.39 7.47
N THR A 163 -14.84 7.61 8.13
CA THR A 163 -15.01 7.66 9.58
C THR A 163 -13.90 6.90 10.32
N LEU A 164 -13.57 7.34 11.54
CA LEU A 164 -12.63 6.61 12.41
C LEU A 164 -13.04 5.14 12.59
N PHE A 165 -14.33 4.89 12.81
CA PHE A 165 -14.88 3.54 13.01
C PHE A 165 -14.65 2.63 11.79
N ARG A 166 -14.80 3.16 10.58
CA ARG A 166 -14.50 2.41 9.35
C ARG A 166 -13.02 2.05 9.28
N TRP A 167 -12.13 3.02 9.50
CA TRP A 167 -10.69 2.76 9.47
C TRP A 167 -10.26 1.75 10.53
N LEU A 168 -10.83 1.82 11.74
CA LEU A 168 -10.64 0.81 12.78
C LEU A 168 -11.03 -0.61 12.30
N LYS A 169 -12.20 -0.75 11.64
CA LYS A 169 -12.62 -2.03 11.06
C LYS A 169 -11.67 -2.52 9.96
N VAL A 170 -11.23 -1.63 9.07
CA VAL A 170 -10.25 -1.96 8.02
C VAL A 170 -8.98 -2.51 8.67
N CYS A 171 -8.44 -1.80 9.66
CA CYS A 171 -7.21 -2.20 10.31
C CYS A 171 -7.34 -3.52 11.08
N TYR A 172 -8.42 -3.69 11.84
CA TYR A 172 -8.68 -4.90 12.63
C TYR A 172 -8.85 -6.15 11.74
N ASN A 173 -9.60 -6.02 10.64
CA ASN A 173 -9.87 -7.15 9.76
C ASN A 173 -8.70 -7.50 8.84
N ASN A 174 -7.70 -6.62 8.69
CA ASN A 174 -6.64 -6.77 7.69
C ASN A 174 -5.22 -6.86 8.28
N ASN A 175 -5.09 -7.24 9.55
CA ASN A 175 -3.80 -7.50 10.21
C ASN A 175 -2.83 -6.30 10.17
N PHE A 176 -3.36 -5.07 10.27
CA PHE A 176 -2.52 -3.89 10.42
C PHE A 176 -1.88 -3.87 11.80
N GLN A 177 -0.59 -3.55 11.84
CA GLN A 177 0.27 -3.55 13.00
C GLN A 177 0.72 -2.13 13.33
N ALA A 178 0.81 -1.86 14.64
CA ALA A 178 1.42 -0.67 15.19
C ALA A 178 2.38 -1.08 16.30
N ARG A 179 3.50 -0.35 16.43
CA ARG A 179 4.47 -0.59 17.49
C ARG A 179 3.88 -0.36 18.90
N ASN A 180 2.87 0.51 19.01
CA ASN A 180 2.09 0.73 20.22
C ASN A 180 0.71 1.31 19.87
N GLU A 181 -0.18 1.35 20.88
CA GLU A 181 -1.55 1.87 20.77
C GLU A 181 -1.62 3.34 20.33
N ARG A 182 -0.67 4.18 20.76
CA ARG A 182 -0.65 5.61 20.40
C ARG A 182 -0.42 5.80 18.91
N VAL A 183 0.53 5.05 18.34
CA VAL A 183 0.80 5.04 16.90
C VAL A 183 -0.44 4.65 16.12
N TYR A 184 -1.21 3.68 16.62
CA TYR A 184 -2.45 3.25 15.99
C TYR A 184 -3.49 4.38 15.96
N ILE A 185 -3.71 5.05 17.11
CA ILE A 185 -4.65 6.17 17.22
C ILE A 185 -4.24 7.33 16.33
N TYR A 186 -2.97 7.75 16.38
CA TYR A 186 -2.48 8.87 15.58
C TYR A 186 -2.56 8.59 14.07
N SER A 187 -2.28 7.35 13.66
CA SER A 187 -2.38 6.95 12.26
C SER A 187 -3.80 7.11 11.72
N LEU A 188 -4.82 6.84 12.53
CA LEU A 188 -6.22 6.94 12.11
C LEU A 188 -6.81 8.35 12.26
N LEU A 189 -6.39 9.11 13.26
CA LEU A 189 -6.81 10.50 13.46
C LEU A 189 -6.48 11.37 12.25
N GLY A 190 -5.32 11.12 11.63
CA GLY A 190 -4.88 11.87 10.45
C GLY A 190 -5.66 11.57 9.17
N VAL A 191 -6.51 10.53 9.11
CA VAL A 191 -7.34 10.21 7.93
C VAL A 191 -8.84 10.35 8.17
N ALA A 192 -9.30 10.19 9.41
CA ALA A 192 -10.72 10.27 9.75
C ALA A 192 -11.26 11.71 9.63
N VAL A 193 -12.46 11.86 9.06
CA VAL A 193 -13.11 13.18 8.85
C VAL A 193 -14.09 13.58 9.96
N ASN A 194 -14.34 12.69 10.92
CA ASN A 194 -15.36 12.85 11.97
C ASN A 194 -14.78 12.80 13.40
N CYS A 195 -13.52 13.20 13.55
CA CYS A 195 -12.84 13.30 14.84
C CYS A 195 -12.94 14.72 15.41
#